data_AF-A0A661L065-F1
#
_entry.id   AF-A0A661L065-F1
#
_cell.length_a   1.000
_cell.length_b   1.000
_cell.length_c   1.000
_cell.angle_alpha   90.00
_cell.angle_beta   90.00
_cell.angle_gamma   90.00
#
_symmetry.space_group_name_H-M   'P 1'
#
loop_
_entity.id
_entity.type
_entity.pdbx_description
1 polymer ?
#
loop_
_entity_poly.entity_id
_entity_poly.type
_entity_poly.pdbx_seq_one_letter_code
_entity_poly.pdbx_strand_id
1 'polypeptide(L)'
;MGDDARLHELAERMREEHRKKTEKDLLQLWKDQIGFPHGEIDDILSLSDPPYYTACPNPFLGDFIKHYSKPYDPDTDNYQREPFAADVSEGKNDPIYNAHSYHTKVPHKAIMRYILHYTEPGDLVFDGFCGTGMTGVAAQLCGDPRTVESLGYSVDEQGIIYQQET
;
A
#
# COMPACT_ATOMS: atom_id res chain seq x y z
N MET A 1 1.39 -2.00 31.39
CA MET A 1 1.09 -2.63 32.69
C MET A 1 -0.18 -2.09 33.35
N GLY A 2 -0.52 -0.79 33.24
CA GLY A 2 -1.77 -0.26 33.83
C GLY A 2 -3.04 -0.54 33.03
N ASP A 3 -2.97 -0.54 31.70
CA ASP A 3 -4.17 -0.63 30.85
C ASP A 3 -4.69 -2.06 30.68
N ASP A 4 -3.79 -3.06 30.62
CA ASP A 4 -4.18 -4.48 30.52
C ASP A 4 -4.93 -4.95 31.78
N ALA A 5 -4.51 -4.49 32.97
CA ALA A 5 -5.18 -4.82 34.22
C ALA A 5 -6.60 -4.21 34.29
N ARG A 6 -6.75 -2.97 33.79
CA ARG A 6 -8.06 -2.29 33.70
C ARG A 6 -8.99 -2.96 32.68
N LEU A 7 -8.46 -3.37 31.54
CA LEU A 7 -9.20 -4.14 30.52
C LEU A 7 -9.66 -5.49 31.06
N HIS A 8 -8.81 -6.16 31.84
CA HIS A 8 -9.17 -7.43 32.47
C HIS A 8 -10.27 -7.27 33.53
N GLU A 9 -10.17 -6.26 34.39
CA GLU A 9 -11.20 -5.94 35.39
C GLU A 9 -12.54 -5.56 34.73
N LEU A 10 -12.49 -4.80 33.64
CA LEU A 10 -13.66 -4.46 32.81
C LEU A 10 -14.33 -5.72 32.24
N ALA A 11 -13.54 -6.64 31.70
CA ALA A 11 -14.04 -7.88 31.11
C ALA A 11 -14.69 -8.80 32.15
N GLU A 12 -14.11 -8.94 33.35
CA GLU A 12 -14.72 -9.69 34.46
C GLU A 12 -16.05 -9.05 34.91
N ARG A 13 -16.10 -7.72 35.06
CA ARG A 13 -17.34 -7.01 35.36
C ARG A 13 -18.44 -7.28 34.33
N MET A 14 -18.10 -7.24 33.05
CA MET A 14 -19.05 -7.52 31.96
C MET A 14 -19.55 -8.95 31.96
N ARG A 15 -18.67 -9.91 32.23
CA ARG A 15 -19.04 -11.33 32.36
C ARG A 15 -20.05 -11.53 33.50
N GLU A 16 -19.85 -10.87 34.63
CA GLU A 16 -20.81 -10.89 35.74
C GLU A 16 -22.12 -10.19 35.40
N GLU A 17 -22.08 -9.02 34.77
CA GLU A 17 -23.27 -8.29 34.38
C GLU A 17 -24.11 -9.07 33.35
N HIS A 18 -23.48 -9.71 32.36
CA HIS A 18 -24.16 -10.53 31.37
C HIS A 18 -24.86 -11.74 32.02
N ARG A 19 -24.27 -12.33 33.07
CA ARG A 19 -24.92 -13.39 33.86
C ARG A 19 -26.12 -12.90 34.66
N LYS A 20 -26.13 -11.63 35.09
CA LYS A 20 -27.19 -11.02 35.91
C LYS A 20 -28.31 -10.39 35.06
N LYS A 21 -27.98 -9.84 33.89
CA LYS A 21 -28.89 -9.13 32.98
C LYS A 21 -28.97 -9.89 31.65
N THR A 22 -29.77 -10.96 31.62
CA THR A 22 -29.92 -11.83 30.44
C THR A 22 -30.54 -11.15 29.21
N GLU A 23 -31.10 -9.95 29.38
CA GLU A 23 -31.69 -9.15 28.29
C GLU A 23 -30.65 -8.41 27.44
N LYS A 24 -29.44 -8.17 27.98
CA LYS A 24 -28.33 -7.54 27.25
C LYS A 24 -27.24 -8.56 26.93
N ASP A 25 -26.85 -8.65 25.66
CA ASP A 25 -25.66 -9.42 25.28
C ASP A 25 -24.37 -8.70 25.66
N LEU A 26 -23.24 -9.40 25.55
CA LEU A 26 -21.93 -8.83 25.88
C LEU A 26 -21.61 -7.58 25.03
N LEU A 27 -21.99 -7.56 23.75
CA LEU A 27 -21.71 -6.43 22.85
C LEU A 27 -22.45 -5.17 23.31
N GLN A 28 -23.70 -5.30 23.75
CA GLN A 28 -24.48 -4.18 24.29
C GLN A 28 -23.86 -3.61 25.57
N LEU A 29 -23.32 -4.47 26.45
CA LEU A 29 -22.60 -4.01 27.64
C LEU A 29 -21.30 -3.26 27.29
N TRP A 30 -20.61 -3.68 26.23
CA TRP A 30 -19.44 -2.99 25.68
C TRP A 30 -19.78 -1.62 25.10
N LYS A 31 -20.88 -1.52 24.35
CA LYS A 31 -21.39 -0.25 23.82
C LYS A 31 -21.69 0.77 24.91
N ASP A 32 -22.06 0.35 26.11
CA ASP A 32 -22.34 1.27 27.23
C ASP A 32 -21.06 1.84 27.90
N GLN A 33 -19.85 1.42 27.50
CA GLN A 33 -18.60 1.89 28.12
C GLN A 33 -18.10 3.22 27.53
N ILE A 34 -17.59 4.09 28.40
CA ILE A 34 -16.88 5.32 28.00
C ILE A 34 -15.68 4.95 27.13
N GLY A 35 -15.62 5.50 25.92
CA GLY A 35 -14.55 5.24 24.95
C GLY A 35 -14.83 4.08 23.99
N PHE A 36 -15.97 3.39 24.12
CA PHE A 36 -16.41 2.49 23.07
C PHE A 36 -16.75 3.30 21.81
N PRO A 37 -16.30 2.90 20.61
CA PRO A 37 -16.58 3.65 19.39
C PRO A 37 -18.09 3.60 19.10
N HIS A 38 -18.70 4.78 19.06
CA HIS A 38 -20.07 4.98 18.60
C HIS A 38 -19.98 5.65 17.23
N GLY A 39 -20.37 4.95 16.18
CA GLY A 39 -20.41 5.49 14.82
C GLY A 39 -21.66 5.01 14.11
N GLU A 40 -22.34 5.94 13.45
CA GLU A 40 -23.45 5.68 12.54
C GLU A 40 -22.92 5.36 11.13
N ILE A 41 -23.80 4.91 10.25
CA ILE A 41 -23.44 4.69 8.83
C ILE A 41 -22.88 5.98 8.21
N ASP A 42 -23.46 7.13 8.54
CA ASP A 42 -23.00 8.42 8.04
C ASP A 42 -21.57 8.77 8.51
N ASP A 43 -21.17 8.34 9.71
CA ASP A 43 -19.80 8.51 10.18
C ASP A 43 -18.83 7.66 9.35
N ILE A 44 -19.20 6.42 9.03
CA ILE A 44 -18.41 5.53 8.16
C ILE A 44 -18.29 6.13 6.76
N LEU A 45 -19.38 6.70 6.22
CA LEU A 45 -19.37 7.36 4.92
C LEU A 45 -18.53 8.63 4.92
N SER A 46 -18.52 9.38 6.02
CA SER A 46 -17.70 10.60 6.17
C SER A 46 -16.19 10.33 6.16
N LEU A 47 -15.76 9.10 6.45
CA LEU A 47 -14.37 8.65 6.31
C LEU A 47 -13.98 8.35 4.85
N SER A 48 -14.95 8.35 3.93
CA SER A 48 -14.71 8.06 2.51
C SER A 48 -14.60 9.35 1.71
N ASP A 49 -13.67 9.36 0.76
CA ASP A 49 -13.53 10.33 -0.32
C ASP A 49 -13.41 9.58 -1.66
N PRO A 50 -14.53 9.05 -2.20
CA PRO A 50 -14.50 8.28 -3.43
C PRO A 50 -14.12 9.15 -4.64
N PRO A 51 -13.34 8.63 -5.61
CA PRO A 51 -12.96 7.22 -5.75
C PRO A 51 -11.66 6.84 -5.02
N TYR A 52 -11.02 7.76 -4.30
CA TYR A 52 -9.66 7.60 -3.77
C TYR A 52 -9.61 6.86 -2.43
N TYR A 53 -10.53 7.18 -1.52
CA TYR A 53 -10.62 6.59 -0.19
C TYR A 53 -12.03 6.06 0.05
N THR A 54 -12.17 4.75 0.26
CA THR A 54 -13.48 4.13 0.52
C THR A 54 -13.42 3.31 1.79
N ALA A 55 -14.38 3.53 2.70
CA ALA A 55 -14.47 2.78 3.96
C ALA A 55 -14.85 1.30 3.76
N CYS A 56 -15.28 0.93 2.55
CA CYS A 56 -15.63 -0.41 2.10
C CYS A 56 -14.80 -0.77 0.84
N PRO A 57 -14.85 -2.02 0.33
CA PRO A 57 -14.20 -2.36 -0.93
C PRO A 57 -14.52 -1.35 -2.03
N ASN A 58 -13.47 -0.84 -2.69
CA ASN A 58 -13.60 0.29 -3.61
C ASN A 58 -14.41 -0.14 -4.86
N PRO A 59 -15.63 0.41 -5.06
CA PRO A 59 -16.48 0.00 -6.17
C PRO A 59 -15.94 0.47 -7.53
N PHE A 60 -15.03 1.45 -7.55
CA PHE A 60 -14.43 2.00 -8.77
C PHE A 60 -13.17 1.24 -9.21
N LEU A 61 -12.67 0.29 -8.40
CA LEU A 61 -11.43 -0.43 -8.71
C LEU A 61 -11.54 -1.23 -10.02
N GLY A 62 -12.69 -1.82 -10.30
CA GLY A 62 -12.92 -2.57 -11.55
C GLY A 62 -12.84 -1.67 -12.78
N ASP A 63 -13.42 -0.48 -12.72
CA ASP A 63 -13.37 0.51 -13.81
C ASP A 63 -11.95 1.06 -13.99
N PHE A 64 -11.24 1.31 -12.89
CA PHE A 64 -9.83 1.72 -12.91
C PHE A 64 -8.95 0.67 -13.62
N ILE A 65 -9.05 -0.61 -13.21
CA ILE A 65 -8.30 -1.70 -13.85
C ILE A 65 -8.67 -1.80 -15.32
N LYS A 66 -9.96 -1.76 -15.66
CA LYS A 66 -10.41 -1.82 -17.06
C LYS A 66 -9.87 -0.67 -17.92
N HIS A 67 -9.69 0.52 -17.34
CA HIS A 67 -9.21 1.69 -18.07
C HIS A 67 -7.69 1.70 -18.25
N TYR A 68 -6.93 1.22 -17.25
CA TYR A 68 -5.46 1.36 -17.22
C TYR A 68 -4.69 0.05 -17.45
N SER A 69 -5.33 -1.11 -17.30
CA SER A 69 -4.66 -2.42 -17.48
C SER A 69 -4.74 -2.93 -18.91
N LYS A 70 -3.76 -3.77 -19.29
CA LYS A 70 -3.83 -4.61 -20.48
C LYS A 70 -4.55 -5.93 -20.09
N PRO A 71 -5.53 -6.41 -20.86
CA PRO A 71 -6.14 -7.71 -20.62
C PRO A 71 -5.08 -8.83 -20.66
N TYR A 72 -5.13 -9.72 -19.68
CA TYR A 72 -4.28 -10.91 -19.67
C TYR A 72 -4.80 -11.93 -20.69
N ASP A 73 -3.92 -12.38 -21.58
CA ASP A 73 -4.19 -13.43 -22.57
C ASP A 73 -3.09 -14.50 -22.51
N PRO A 74 -3.38 -15.70 -22.00
CA PRO A 74 -2.37 -16.74 -21.81
C PRO A 74 -1.78 -17.27 -23.12
N ASP A 75 -2.46 -17.11 -24.26
CA ASP A 75 -1.97 -17.60 -25.56
C ASP A 75 -0.95 -16.64 -26.17
N THR A 76 -0.99 -15.36 -25.79
CA THR A 76 -0.10 -14.30 -26.32
C THR A 76 0.86 -13.74 -25.29
N ASP A 77 0.72 -14.12 -24.02
CA ASP A 77 1.64 -13.73 -22.95
C ASP A 77 3.04 -14.32 -23.17
N ASN A 78 3.99 -13.42 -23.38
CA ASN A 78 5.40 -13.74 -23.54
C ASN A 78 6.25 -13.21 -22.38
N TYR A 79 5.62 -12.81 -21.26
CA TYR A 79 6.33 -12.33 -20.10
C TYR A 79 7.28 -13.40 -19.54
N GLN A 80 8.57 -13.12 -19.61
CA GLN A 80 9.61 -13.99 -19.08
C GLN A 80 10.72 -13.15 -18.45
N ARG A 81 10.83 -13.20 -17.11
CA ARG A 81 11.85 -12.50 -16.34
C ARG A 81 12.48 -13.45 -15.32
N GLU A 82 13.80 -13.52 -15.32
CA GLU A 82 14.55 -14.26 -14.30
C GLU A 82 14.48 -13.51 -12.96
N PRO A 83 14.71 -14.18 -11.81
CA PRO A 83 14.81 -13.50 -10.53
C PRO A 83 15.85 -12.39 -10.55
N PHE A 84 15.51 -11.22 -9.98
CA PHE A 84 16.44 -10.11 -9.85
C PHE A 84 17.57 -10.50 -8.88
N ALA A 85 18.78 -10.68 -9.42
CA ALA A 85 19.93 -11.24 -8.69
C ALA A 85 21.04 -10.22 -8.40
N ALA A 86 20.80 -8.93 -8.61
CA ALA A 86 21.80 -7.88 -8.37
C ALA A 86 21.66 -7.26 -6.97
N ASP A 87 22.79 -6.85 -6.38
CA ASP A 87 22.80 -6.11 -5.14
C ASP A 87 22.18 -4.71 -5.32
N VAL A 88 21.17 -4.39 -4.53
CA VAL A 88 20.55 -3.06 -4.52
C VAL A 88 21.02 -2.29 -3.29
N SER A 89 22.02 -1.43 -3.48
CA SER A 89 22.54 -0.54 -2.44
C SER A 89 22.28 0.91 -2.81
N GLU A 90 21.37 1.56 -2.08
CA GLU A 90 21.02 2.96 -2.32
C GLU A 90 21.15 3.76 -1.02
N GLY A 91 21.72 4.96 -1.14
CA GLY A 91 21.89 5.88 -0.02
C GLY A 91 20.57 6.52 0.43
N LYS A 92 20.53 6.96 1.69
CA LYS A 92 19.38 7.65 2.30
C LYS A 92 19.48 9.19 2.25
N ASN A 93 20.38 9.71 1.42
CA ASN A 93 20.68 11.16 1.35
C ASN A 93 19.91 11.89 0.24
N ASP A 94 19.11 11.17 -0.55
CA ASP A 94 18.36 11.76 -1.64
C ASP A 94 17.30 12.76 -1.12
N PRO A 95 17.15 13.95 -1.75
CA PRO A 95 16.14 14.94 -1.33
C PRO A 95 14.72 14.38 -1.24
N ILE A 96 14.33 13.48 -2.16
CA ILE A 96 13.02 12.84 -2.16
C ILE A 96 12.88 11.90 -0.96
N TYR A 97 13.94 11.13 -0.66
CA TYR A 97 13.95 10.26 0.51
C TYR A 97 13.77 11.07 1.81
N ASN A 98 14.43 12.22 1.88
CA ASN A 98 14.43 13.10 3.06
C ASN A 98 13.21 14.03 3.18
N ALA A 99 12.29 14.03 2.20
CA ALA A 99 11.12 14.91 2.21
C ALA A 99 10.20 14.71 3.44
N HIS A 100 10.19 13.51 4.04
CA HIS A 100 9.50 13.24 5.30
C HIS A 100 10.11 12.04 6.03
N SER A 101 9.98 11.97 7.35
CA SER A 101 10.44 10.82 8.12
C SER A 101 9.48 9.64 8.00
N TYR A 102 10.01 8.42 7.93
CA TYR A 102 9.27 7.17 8.12
C TYR A 102 10.26 6.04 8.38
N HIS A 103 10.03 5.24 9.42
CA HIS A 103 11.08 4.38 9.97
C HIS A 103 11.55 3.30 8.97
N THR A 104 10.62 2.69 8.26
CA THR A 104 10.89 1.61 7.30
C THR A 104 10.88 2.10 5.84
N LYS A 105 11.15 3.40 5.61
CA LYS A 105 11.20 3.97 4.26
C LYS A 105 12.29 3.30 3.42
N VAL A 106 11.91 2.89 2.22
CA VAL A 106 12.82 2.35 1.19
C VAL A 106 13.15 3.45 0.18
N PRO A 107 14.42 3.66 -0.22
CA PRO A 107 14.78 4.58 -1.29
C PRO A 107 14.09 4.26 -2.62
N HIS A 108 13.58 5.27 -3.31
CA HIS A 108 12.81 5.07 -4.56
C HIS A 108 13.70 4.45 -5.65
N LYS A 109 14.99 4.82 -5.72
CA LYS A 109 15.96 4.24 -6.65
C LYS A 109 16.12 2.74 -6.50
N ALA A 110 16.00 2.23 -5.28
CA ALA A 110 16.05 0.79 -5.03
C ALA A 110 14.82 0.10 -5.62
N ILE A 111 13.64 0.71 -5.46
CA ILE A 111 12.36 0.21 -5.99
C ILE A 111 12.34 0.30 -7.52
N MET A 112 12.87 1.38 -8.11
CA MET A 112 12.94 1.57 -9.56
C MET A 112 13.61 0.39 -10.27
N ARG A 113 14.69 -0.16 -9.71
CA ARG A 113 15.38 -1.32 -10.30
C ARG A 113 14.47 -2.55 -10.43
N TYR A 114 13.59 -2.77 -9.45
CA TYR A 114 12.63 -3.87 -9.50
C TYR A 114 11.51 -3.59 -10.51
N ILE A 115 11.00 -2.36 -10.58
CA ILE A 115 9.98 -1.96 -11.57
C ILE A 115 10.55 -2.15 -12.98
N LEU A 116 11.73 -1.60 -13.25
CA LEU A 116 12.41 -1.68 -14.55
C LEU A 116 12.72 -3.12 -14.97
N HIS A 117 12.88 -4.04 -14.02
CA HIS A 117 13.18 -5.44 -14.30
C HIS A 117 11.92 -6.30 -14.52
N TYR A 118 10.88 -6.11 -13.71
CA TYR A 118 9.70 -6.98 -13.70
C TYR A 118 8.49 -6.42 -14.47
N THR A 119 8.59 -5.23 -15.06
CA THR A 119 7.45 -4.60 -15.74
C THR A 119 7.88 -3.96 -17.05
N GLU A 120 6.93 -3.83 -17.97
CA GLU A 120 7.06 -3.05 -19.19
C GLU A 120 6.34 -1.70 -19.08
N PRO A 121 6.72 -0.70 -19.89
CA PRO A 121 5.92 0.52 -20.02
C PRO A 121 4.43 0.23 -20.28
N GLY A 122 3.59 0.87 -19.47
CA GLY A 122 2.13 0.70 -19.52
C GLY A 122 1.59 -0.47 -18.68
N ASP A 123 2.44 -1.20 -17.95
CA ASP A 123 1.97 -2.19 -16.97
C ASP A 123 1.52 -1.53 -15.67
N LEU A 124 0.68 -2.24 -14.92
CA LEU A 124 0.07 -1.74 -13.68
C LEU A 124 0.80 -2.31 -12.46
N VAL A 125 1.32 -1.42 -11.61
CA VAL A 125 1.99 -1.79 -10.36
C VAL A 125 1.02 -1.63 -9.18
N PHE A 126 0.87 -2.70 -8.39
CA PHE A 126 0.08 -2.69 -7.17
C PHE A 126 0.97 -2.81 -5.93
N ASP A 127 0.81 -1.87 -5.00
CA ASP A 127 1.48 -1.88 -3.69
C ASP A 127 0.44 -1.74 -2.57
N GLY A 128 0.02 -2.88 -2.02
CA GLY A 128 -0.93 -2.93 -0.89
C GLY A 128 -0.32 -2.56 0.46
N PHE A 129 0.99 -2.35 0.54
CA PHE A 129 1.73 -1.99 1.76
C PHE A 129 2.56 -0.72 1.55
N CYS A 130 1.98 0.25 0.86
CA CYS A 130 2.69 1.39 0.30
C CYS A 130 3.41 2.27 1.33
N GLY A 131 2.92 2.33 2.58
CA GLY A 131 3.51 3.07 3.68
C GLY A 131 3.81 4.53 3.30
N THR A 132 5.07 4.81 2.99
CA THR A 132 5.54 6.12 2.52
C THR A 132 5.11 6.53 1.11
N GLY A 133 4.60 5.60 0.30
CA GLY A 133 4.26 5.84 -1.11
C GLY A 133 5.46 5.84 -2.05
N MET A 134 6.65 5.39 -1.62
CA MET A 134 7.87 5.43 -2.44
C MET A 134 7.79 4.57 -3.70
N THR A 135 6.93 3.54 -3.73
CA THR A 135 6.63 2.78 -4.96
C THR A 135 5.96 3.63 -6.02
N GLY A 136 5.01 4.49 -5.64
CA GLY A 136 4.37 5.43 -6.56
C GLY A 136 5.36 6.46 -7.11
N VAL A 137 6.24 6.97 -6.25
CA VAL A 137 7.34 7.87 -6.66
C VAL A 137 8.30 7.17 -7.61
N ALA A 138 8.71 5.93 -7.30
CA ALA A 138 9.58 5.14 -8.15
C ALA A 138 8.94 4.86 -9.53
N ALA A 139 7.67 4.46 -9.57
CA ALA A 139 6.94 4.21 -10.80
C ALA A 139 6.87 5.46 -11.69
N GLN A 140 6.65 6.64 -11.10
CA GLN A 140 6.66 7.89 -11.85
C GLN A 140 8.05 8.21 -12.41
N LEU A 141 9.10 8.00 -11.62
CA LEU A 141 10.49 8.27 -12.02
C LEU A 141 11.05 7.25 -13.02
N CYS A 142 10.49 6.04 -13.11
CA CYS A 142 10.78 5.10 -14.20
C CYS A 142 10.37 5.66 -15.57
N GLY A 143 9.46 6.63 -15.62
CA GLY A 143 9.09 7.36 -16.84
C GLY A 143 9.95 8.58 -17.16
N ASP A 144 10.95 8.93 -16.33
CA ASP A 144 11.91 10.01 -16.60
C ASP A 144 13.24 9.44 -17.12
N PRO A 145 13.56 9.61 -18.41
CA PRO A 145 14.78 9.07 -19.01
C PRO A 145 16.05 9.48 -18.25
N ARG A 146 16.14 10.72 -17.77
CA ARG A 146 17.34 11.21 -17.08
C ARG A 146 17.56 10.49 -15.75
N THR A 147 16.47 10.24 -15.03
CA THR A 147 16.54 9.53 -13.76
C THR A 147 16.89 8.06 -14.00
N VAL A 148 16.30 7.42 -15.01
CA VAL A 148 16.64 6.05 -15.42
C VAL A 148 18.12 5.92 -15.82
N GLU A 149 18.63 6.85 -16.64
CA GLU A 149 20.04 6.90 -17.04
C GLU A 149 20.98 7.05 -15.85
N SER A 150 20.59 7.85 -14.84
CA SER A 150 21.38 8.02 -13.62
C SER A 150 21.55 6.74 -12.80
N LEU A 151 20.71 5.72 -13.03
CA LEU A 151 20.81 4.40 -12.40
C LEU A 151 21.71 3.41 -13.14
N GLY A 152 22.26 3.81 -14.30
CA GLY A 152 23.13 3.00 -15.16
C GLY A 152 22.43 2.29 -16.32
N TYR A 153 21.16 2.61 -16.59
CA TYR A 153 20.45 2.12 -17.77
C TYR A 153 20.69 3.06 -18.96
N SER A 154 20.48 2.58 -20.18
CA SER A 154 20.40 3.45 -21.37
C SER A 154 18.98 3.48 -21.89
N VAL A 155 18.53 4.65 -22.35
CA VAL A 155 17.21 4.84 -22.94
C VAL A 155 17.38 5.29 -24.39
N ASP A 156 16.73 4.61 -25.34
CA ASP A 156 16.77 5.01 -26.75
C ASP A 156 15.73 6.09 -27.11
N GLU A 157 15.75 6.55 -28.37
CA GLU A 157 14.82 7.58 -28.87
C GLU A 157 13.34 7.13 -28.85
N GLN A 158 13.10 5.82 -28.77
CA GLN A 158 11.77 5.22 -28.68
C GLN A 158 11.33 5.02 -27.21
N GLY A 159 12.19 5.35 -26.24
CA GLY A 159 11.92 5.18 -24.81
C GLY A 159 12.14 3.76 -24.30
N ILE A 160 12.78 2.89 -25.09
CA ILE A 160 13.13 1.53 -24.66
C ILE A 160 14.33 1.60 -23.74
N ILE A 161 14.23 0.90 -22.61
CA ILE A 161 15.23 0.90 -21.55
C ILE A 161 16.07 -0.37 -21.68
N TYR A 162 17.38 -0.20 -21.74
CA TYR A 162 18.35 -1.29 -21.80
C TYR A 162 19.23 -1.26 -20.56
N GLN A 163 19.45 -2.44 -19.97
CA GLN A 163 20.45 -2.60 -18.93
C GLN A 163 21.82 -2.71 -19.62
N GLN A 164 22.78 -1.87 -19.22
CA GLN A 164 24.16 -2.04 -19.69
C GLN A 164 24.71 -3.33 -19.08
N GLU A 165 25.09 -4.29 -19.92
CA GLU A 165 25.86 -5.46 -19.47
C GLU A 165 27.23 -4.97 -19.00
N THR A 166 27.53 -5.17 -17.71
CA THR A 166 28.87 -5.02 -17.14
C THR A 166 29.68 -6.30 -17.27
#